data_AF-A0A484LR03-F1
#
_entry.id   AF-A0A484LR03-F1
#
_cell.length_a   1.000
_cell.length_b   1.000
_cell.length_c   1.000
_cell.angle_alpha   90.00
_cell.angle_beta   90.00
_cell.angle_gamma   90.00
#
_symmetry.space_group_name_H-M   'P 1'
#
loop_
_entity.id
_entity.type
_entity.pdbx_description
1 polymer ?
#
loop_
_entity_poly.entity_id
_entity_poly.type
_entity_poly.pdbx_seq_one_letter_code
_entity_poly.pdbx_strand_id
1 'polypeptide(L)'
;MSGDIGVAASQTMLSPSSSLTEQAVQGSLVVYRIQSNSYHKVGVSCANVSGIRLPKSTIIGSDTTEKALFACGDEALCELVLQDLPSLKDAMRVQAPRNPVRDVKYTNALGSGLLSCLRQGSVQLFLSKAS
;
A
#
# COMPACT_ATOMS: atom_id res chain seq x y z
N MET A 1 3.31 21.07 52.39
CA MET A 1 3.71 19.68 52.05
C MET A 1 2.60 19.08 51.20
N SER A 2 2.98 18.25 50.22
CA SER A 2 2.18 17.64 49.14
C SER A 2 1.88 18.57 47.97
N GLY A 3 2.37 18.38 46.75
CA GLY A 3 3.08 17.23 46.16
C GLY A 3 2.62 17.09 44.71
N ASP A 4 3.03 18.01 43.84
CA ASP A 4 2.75 17.89 42.41
C ASP A 4 3.65 16.81 41.81
N ILE A 5 3.08 15.62 41.62
CA ILE A 5 3.70 14.55 40.85
C ILE A 5 3.51 14.94 39.38
N GLY A 6 4.49 15.67 38.85
CA GLY A 6 4.66 15.83 37.41
C GLY A 6 4.97 14.45 36.82
N VAL A 7 3.95 13.79 36.26
CA VAL A 7 4.14 12.59 35.46
C VAL A 7 4.79 13.04 34.15
N ALA A 8 6.12 13.09 34.14
CA ALA A 8 6.89 13.18 32.92
C ALA A 8 6.58 11.91 32.11
N ALA A 9 5.85 12.06 31.00
CA ALA A 9 5.61 10.99 30.08
C ALA A 9 6.97 10.45 29.59
N SER A 10 7.36 9.27 30.09
CA SER A 10 8.50 8.52 29.55
C SER A 10 8.04 7.91 28.22
N GLN A 11 7.86 8.77 27.23
CA GLN A 11 7.76 8.33 25.84
C GLN A 11 9.17 7.84 25.51
N THR A 12 9.36 6.53 25.47
CA THR A 12 10.53 5.95 24.80
C THR A 12 10.51 6.52 23.41
N MET A 13 11.46 7.41 23.09
CA MET A 13 11.69 7.86 21.72
C MET A 13 11.94 6.58 20.94
N LEU A 14 10.93 6.12 20.20
CA LEU A 14 11.13 5.12 19.16
C LEU A 14 12.25 5.72 18.32
N SER A 15 13.42 5.07 18.32
CA SER A 15 14.53 5.50 17.50
C SER A 15 13.98 5.78 16.11
N PRO A 16 14.30 6.93 15.49
CA PRO A 16 13.94 7.13 14.10
C PRO A 16 14.50 5.91 13.38
N SER A 17 13.63 5.03 12.88
CA SER A 17 14.04 3.91 12.04
C SER A 17 14.90 4.55 10.96
N SER A 18 16.20 4.24 11.04
CA SER A 18 17.23 5.00 10.37
C SER A 18 16.84 5.16 8.92
N SER A 19 16.78 6.42 8.49
CA SER A 19 16.65 6.89 7.13
C SER A 19 17.84 6.46 6.28
N LEU A 20 17.96 5.16 6.04
CA LEU A 20 18.79 4.58 5.02
C LEU A 20 17.86 3.64 4.30
N THR A 21 17.55 3.98 3.04
CA THR A 21 17.09 3.05 2.00
C THR A 21 17.24 1.59 2.44
N GLU A 22 16.22 1.02 3.08
CA GLU A 22 16.14 -0.44 3.13
C GLU A 22 16.06 -0.83 1.67
N GLN A 23 17.13 -1.44 1.16
CA GLN A 23 17.27 -1.73 -0.25
C GLN A 23 16.03 -2.51 -0.67
N ALA A 24 15.23 -1.93 -1.56
CA ALA A 24 14.15 -2.67 -2.16
C ALA A 24 14.75 -3.93 -2.80
N VAL A 25 14.12 -5.07 -2.54
CA VAL A 25 14.50 -6.34 -3.15
C VAL A 25 13.54 -6.64 -4.28
N GLN A 26 14.06 -7.30 -5.32
CA GLN A 26 13.21 -7.79 -6.41
C GLN A 26 12.42 -9.00 -5.92
N GLY A 27 11.11 -8.84 -5.82
CA GLY A 27 10.15 -9.89 -5.54
C GLY A 27 9.20 -10.11 -6.71
N SER A 28 8.16 -10.90 -6.46
CA SER A 28 7.10 -11.17 -7.42
C SER A 28 5.73 -11.02 -6.78
N LEU A 29 4.81 -10.38 -7.50
CA LEU A 29 3.40 -10.44 -7.21
C LEU A 29 2.77 -11.55 -8.06
N VAL A 30 2.00 -12.43 -7.44
CA VAL A 30 1.33 -13.54 -8.12
C VAL A 30 -0.16 -13.48 -7.83
N VAL A 31 -0.97 -13.47 -8.89
CA VAL A 31 -2.43 -13.45 -8.77
C VAL A 31 -2.95 -14.88 -8.94
N TYR A 32 -3.71 -15.34 -7.95
CA TYR A 32 -4.45 -16.59 -8.01
C TYR A 32 -5.95 -16.32 -8.09
N ARG A 33 -6.65 -17.10 -8.91
CA ARG A 33 -8.12 -17.15 -8.94
C ARG A 33 -8.57 -18.50 -8.42
N ILE A 34 -9.57 -18.49 -7.54
CA ILE A 34 -10.24 -19.71 -7.11
C ILE A 34 -11.23 -20.09 -8.20
N GLN A 35 -11.12 -21.30 -8.72
CA GLN A 35 -12.14 -21.91 -9.59
C GLN A 35 -12.51 -23.26 -8.99
N SER A 36 -13.79 -23.44 -8.69
CA SER A 36 -14.27 -24.59 -7.91
C SER A 36 -13.53 -24.71 -6.57
N ASN A 37 -12.62 -25.69 -6.43
CA ASN A 37 -11.85 -25.95 -5.20
C ASN A 37 -10.32 -25.85 -5.40
N SER A 38 -9.86 -25.22 -6.48
CA SER A 38 -8.43 -25.08 -6.77
C SER A 38 -8.01 -23.63 -7.04
N TYR A 39 -6.77 -23.32 -6.66
CA TYR A 39 -6.13 -22.05 -6.99
C TYR A 39 -5.43 -22.16 -8.34
N HIS A 40 -5.81 -21.29 -9.27
CA HIS A 40 -5.17 -21.18 -10.58
C HIS A 40 -4.40 -19.88 -10.66
N LYS A 41 -3.11 -19.96 -11.00
CA LYS A 41 -2.30 -18.78 -11.28
C LYS A 41 -2.82 -18.11 -12.55
N VAL A 42 -3.21 -16.85 -12.45
CA VAL A 42 -3.78 -16.06 -13.56
C VAL A 42 -2.97 -14.81 -13.89
N GLY A 43 -1.96 -14.47 -13.08
CA GLY A 43 -1.11 -13.30 -13.30
C GLY A 43 0.20 -13.39 -12.52
N VAL A 44 1.24 -12.73 -13.04
CA VAL A 44 2.52 -12.54 -12.34
C VAL A 44 3.20 -11.27 -12.84
N SER A 45 3.84 -10.54 -11.93
CA SER A 45 4.70 -9.41 -12.26
C SER A 45 5.87 -9.30 -11.29
N CYS A 46 6.95 -8.66 -11.71
CA CYS A 46 8.05 -8.29 -10.81
C CYS A 46 7.62 -7.09 -9.95
N ALA A 47 8.08 -7.06 -8.70
CA ALA A 47 7.78 -5.96 -7.78
C ALA A 47 8.99 -5.61 -6.92
N ASN A 48 9.16 -4.32 -6.64
CA ASN A 48 10.15 -3.83 -5.69
C ASN A 48 9.53 -3.81 -4.29
N VAL A 49 9.94 -4.74 -3.43
CA VAL A 49 9.35 -4.95 -2.10
C VAL A 49 10.39 -4.78 -1.00
N SER A 50 9.94 -4.62 0.25
CA SER A 50 10.83 -4.67 1.40
C SER A 50 11.21 -6.12 1.70
N GLY A 51 12.47 -6.37 2.00
CA GLY A 51 12.95 -7.70 2.42
C GLY A 51 12.53 -8.09 3.84
N ILE A 52 12.00 -7.15 4.63
CA ILE A 52 11.64 -7.38 6.03
C ILE A 52 10.21 -6.94 6.38
N ARG A 53 9.63 -5.97 5.66
CA ARG A 53 8.28 -5.47 5.91
C ARG A 53 7.27 -6.11 4.96
N LEU A 54 6.04 -6.25 5.45
CA LEU A 54 4.92 -6.64 4.61
C LEU A 54 4.66 -5.58 3.52
N PRO A 55 4.33 -6.00 2.27
CA PRO A 55 3.94 -5.10 1.20
C PRO A 55 2.77 -4.20 1.59
N LYS A 56 2.83 -2.94 1.17
CA LYS A 56 1.74 -1.97 1.34
C LYS A 56 0.85 -2.03 0.12
N SER A 57 -0.32 -2.64 0.24
CA SER A 57 -1.19 -2.86 -0.91
C SER A 57 -2.66 -3.01 -0.55
N THR A 58 -3.53 -2.77 -1.53
CA THR A 58 -4.96 -3.02 -1.44
C THR A 58 -5.54 -3.35 -2.82
N ILE A 59 -6.73 -3.96 -2.86
CA ILE A 59 -7.48 -4.22 -4.09
C ILE A 59 -8.58 -3.17 -4.19
N ILE A 60 -8.68 -2.53 -5.35
CA ILE A 60 -9.67 -1.52 -5.69
C ILE A 60 -10.68 -2.16 -6.64
N GLY A 61 -11.98 -2.05 -6.34
CA GLY A 61 -13.05 -2.59 -7.17
C GLY A 61 -14.16 -3.25 -6.35
N SER A 62 -15.29 -3.52 -6.99
CA SER A 62 -16.35 -4.37 -6.43
C SER A 62 -16.13 -5.83 -6.83
N ASP A 63 -16.97 -6.69 -6.29
CA ASP A 63 -16.95 -8.15 -6.21
C ASP A 63 -16.72 -8.90 -7.55
N THR A 64 -16.73 -8.20 -8.67
CA THR A 64 -16.42 -8.69 -10.02
C THR A 64 -14.99 -8.33 -10.44
N THR A 65 -14.17 -9.34 -10.69
CA THR A 65 -12.73 -9.17 -11.02
C THR A 65 -12.44 -8.48 -12.35
N GLU A 66 -13.44 -8.19 -13.18
CA GLU A 66 -13.22 -7.71 -14.57
C GLU A 66 -12.75 -6.24 -14.66
N LYS A 67 -12.88 -5.47 -13.57
CA LYS A 67 -12.40 -4.07 -13.50
C LYS A 67 -11.63 -3.78 -12.21
N ALA A 68 -11.14 -4.81 -11.53
CA ALA A 68 -10.41 -4.63 -10.29
C ALA A 68 -8.99 -4.13 -10.58
N LEU A 69 -8.51 -3.21 -9.75
CA LEU A 69 -7.11 -2.77 -9.73
C LEU A 69 -6.42 -3.28 -8.47
N PHE A 70 -5.13 -3.51 -8.57
CA PHE A 70 -4.25 -3.70 -7.44
C PHE A 70 -3.45 -2.42 -7.23
N ALA A 71 -3.52 -1.85 -6.03
CA ALA A 71 -2.70 -0.71 -5.66
C ALA A 71 -1.61 -1.16 -4.69
N CYS A 72 -0.35 -0.81 -4.95
CA CYS A 72 0.78 -1.14 -4.09
C CYS A 72 1.83 -0.04 -4.04
N GLY A 73 2.64 -0.04 -2.98
CA GLY A 73 3.86 0.77 -2.90
C GLY A 73 5.02 0.09 -3.63
N ASP A 74 5.72 0.85 -4.47
CA ASP A 74 7.05 0.50 -4.98
C ASP A 74 8.11 1.02 -4.01
N GLU A 75 8.81 0.10 -3.34
CA GLU A 75 9.79 0.45 -2.30
C GLU A 75 11.07 1.08 -2.87
N ALA A 76 11.42 0.78 -4.13
CA ALA A 76 12.62 1.34 -4.77
C ALA A 76 12.39 2.78 -5.21
N LEU A 77 11.24 3.05 -5.82
CA LEU A 77 10.90 4.34 -6.43
C LEU A 77 10.08 5.24 -5.50
N CYS A 78 9.65 4.74 -4.33
CA CYS A 78 8.73 5.43 -3.42
C CYS A 78 7.39 5.81 -4.10
N GLU A 79 6.98 5.06 -5.11
CA GLU A 79 5.77 5.32 -5.90
C GLU A 79 4.58 4.54 -5.33
N LEU A 80 3.37 5.08 -5.55
CA LEU A 80 2.15 4.27 -5.50
C LEU A 80 1.84 3.81 -6.93
N VAL A 81 1.75 2.51 -7.15
CA VAL A 81 1.47 1.88 -8.44
C VAL A 81 0.08 1.30 -8.42
N LEU A 82 -0.72 1.56 -9.45
CA LEU A 82 -2.01 0.92 -9.70
C LEU A 82 -1.86 0.02 -10.92
N GLN A 83 -2.32 -1.23 -10.81
CA GLN A 83 -2.17 -2.25 -11.83
C GLN A 83 -3.50 -2.93 -12.13
N ASP A 84 -3.76 -3.23 -13.40
CA ASP A 84 -4.97 -3.93 -13.84
C ASP A 84 -4.94 -5.41 -13.43
N LEU A 85 -5.93 -5.89 -12.69
CA LEU A 85 -6.08 -7.32 -12.42
C LEU A 85 -6.81 -8.04 -13.57
N PRO A 86 -6.45 -9.31 -13.88
CA PRO A 86 -5.38 -10.09 -13.28
C PRO A 86 -4.00 -9.85 -13.92
N SER A 87 -3.91 -9.02 -14.97
CA SER A 87 -2.72 -8.90 -15.83
C SER A 87 -1.49 -8.30 -15.16
N LEU A 88 -1.70 -7.54 -14.06
CA LEU A 88 -0.69 -6.74 -13.37
C LEU A 88 0.03 -5.73 -14.27
N LYS A 89 -0.62 -5.27 -15.34
CA LYS A 89 -0.14 -4.16 -16.15
C LYS A 89 -0.34 -2.84 -15.42
N ASP A 90 0.66 -1.98 -15.46
CA ASP A 90 0.59 -0.68 -14.80
C ASP A 90 -0.45 0.21 -15.49
N ALA A 91 -1.47 0.61 -14.73
CA ALA A 91 -2.50 1.55 -15.14
C ALA A 91 -2.13 3.00 -14.78
N MET A 92 -1.52 3.20 -13.61
CA MET A 92 -1.09 4.52 -13.13
C MET A 92 0.06 4.41 -12.14
N ARG A 93 0.95 5.41 -12.15
CA ARG A 93 1.97 5.60 -11.11
C ARG A 93 1.84 7.00 -10.51
N VAL A 94 1.87 7.09 -9.19
CA VAL A 94 1.86 8.36 -8.45
C VAL A 94 3.21 8.53 -7.74
N GLN A 95 4.00 9.47 -8.25
CA GLN A 95 5.34 9.76 -7.75
C GLN A 95 5.31 10.60 -6.48
N ALA A 96 6.21 10.28 -5.55
CA ALA A 96 6.48 11.09 -4.38
C ALA A 96 7.96 10.93 -3.99
N PRO A 97 8.88 11.67 -4.65
CA PRO A 97 10.31 11.53 -4.44
C PRO A 97 10.68 11.61 -2.95
N ARG A 98 11.44 10.62 -2.47
CA ARG A 98 11.93 10.52 -1.08
C ARG A 98 10.82 10.40 -0.01
N ASN A 99 9.59 10.06 -0.41
CA ASN A 99 8.48 9.91 0.53
C ASN A 99 7.80 8.55 0.34
N PRO A 100 8.33 7.48 0.97
CA PRO A 100 7.87 6.12 0.76
C PRO A 100 6.43 5.93 1.24
N VAL A 101 5.74 5.02 0.57
CA VAL A 101 4.40 4.58 0.95
C VAL A 101 4.48 3.81 2.28
N ARG A 102 3.71 4.25 3.26
CA ARG A 102 3.67 3.64 4.61
C ARG A 102 2.44 2.76 4.82
N ASP A 103 1.34 3.10 4.16
CA ASP A 103 0.12 2.30 4.14
C ASP A 103 -0.74 2.65 2.92
N VAL A 104 -1.53 1.68 2.45
CA VAL A 104 -2.48 1.87 1.35
C VAL A 104 -3.78 1.18 1.74
N LYS A 105 -4.88 1.93 1.76
CA LYS A 105 -6.20 1.37 2.05
C LYS A 105 -7.22 1.82 1.02
N TYR A 106 -8.14 0.93 0.69
CA TYR A 106 -9.28 1.24 -0.13
C TYR A 106 -10.55 1.03 0.67
N THR A 107 -11.51 1.93 0.51
CA THR A 107 -12.87 1.77 1.00
C THR A 107 -13.84 2.22 -0.07
N ASN A 108 -14.99 1.56 -0.14
CA ASN A 108 -16.13 2.05 -0.90
C ASN A 108 -17.14 2.62 0.09
N ALA A 109 -17.36 3.93 0.02
CA ALA A 109 -18.31 4.62 0.89
C ALA A 109 -19.18 5.56 0.06
N LEU A 110 -20.49 5.54 0.32
CA LEU A 110 -21.47 6.46 -0.28
C LEU A 110 -21.46 6.44 -1.83
N GLY A 111 -21.21 5.28 -2.43
CA GLY A 111 -21.16 5.12 -3.88
C GLY A 111 -19.88 5.65 -4.53
N SER A 112 -18.87 6.00 -3.74
CA SER A 112 -17.56 6.43 -4.21
C SER A 112 -16.45 5.57 -3.62
N GLY A 113 -15.57 5.07 -4.48
CA GLY A 113 -14.33 4.45 -4.05
C GLY A 113 -13.33 5.52 -3.60
N LEU A 114 -12.76 5.32 -2.41
CA LEU A 114 -11.73 6.17 -1.83
C LEU A 114 -10.49 5.32 -1.56
N LEU A 115 -9.41 5.65 -2.27
CA LEU A 115 -8.08 5.11 -2.04
C LEU A 115 -7.31 6.10 -1.17
N SER A 116 -6.79 5.64 -0.03
CA SER A 116 -5.88 6.40 0.82
C SER A 116 -4.48 5.84 0.72
N CYS A 117 -3.50 6.73 0.63
CA CYS A 117 -2.09 6.42 0.66
C CYS A 117 -1.43 7.23 1.77
N LEU A 118 -1.05 6.55 2.84
CA LEU A 118 -0.27 7.15 3.93
C LEU A 118 1.20 7.22 3.53
N ARG A 119 1.80 8.36 3.79
CA ARG A 119 3.23 8.64 3.65
C ARG A 119 3.74 9.29 4.95
N GLN A 120 5.05 9.50 5.06
CA GLN A 120 5.70 9.82 6.35
C GLN A 120 5.14 11.05 7.09
N GLY A 121 4.52 12.00 6.38
CA GLY A 121 3.87 13.17 6.99
C GLY A 121 2.57 13.59 6.34
N SER A 122 1.98 12.76 5.47
CA SER A 122 0.75 13.12 4.76
C SER A 122 -0.09 11.90 4.40
N VAL A 123 -1.40 12.12 4.32
CA VAL A 123 -2.35 11.17 3.74
C VAL A 123 -2.82 11.76 2.42
N GLN A 124 -2.56 11.05 1.32
CA GLN A 124 -3.13 11.38 0.02
C GLN A 124 -4.41 10.59 -0.19
N LEU A 125 -5.45 11.27 -0.68
CA LEU A 125 -6.77 10.70 -0.94
C LEU A 125 -7.06 10.78 -2.44
N PHE A 126 -7.42 9.66 -3.03
CA PHE A 126 -7.79 9.54 -4.44
C PHE A 126 -9.23 9.02 -4.53
N LEU A 127 -10.07 9.75 -5.25
CA LEU A 127 -11.45 9.38 -5.51
C LEU A 127 -11.55 8.65 -6.85
N SER A 128 -12.21 7.50 -6.87
CA SER A 128 -12.70 6.93 -8.13
C SER A 128 -14.01 7.63 -8.48
N LYS A 129 -14.11 8.18 -9.70
CA LYS A 129 -15.41 8.64 -10.19
C LYS A 129 -16.35 7.42 -10.29
N ALA A 130 -17.55 7.54 -9.73
CA ALA A 130 -18.61 6.59 -10.01
C ALA A 130 -18.90 6.63 -11.52
N SER A 131 -18.86 5.47 -12.16
CA SER A 131 -19.31 5.27 -13.54
C SER A 131 -20.82 5.13 -13.58
#